data_AF-A0A4S1G3A0-F1
#
_entry.id   AF-A0A4S1G3A0-F1
#
_cell.length_a   1.000
_cell.length_b   1.000
_cell.length_c   1.000
_cell.angle_alpha   90.00
_cell.angle_beta   90.00
_cell.angle_gamma   90.00
#
_symmetry.space_group_name_H-M   'P 1'
#
loop_
_entity.id
_entity.type
_entity.pdbx_description
1 polymer ?
#
loop_
_entity_poly.entity_id
_entity_poly.type
_entity_poly.pdbx_seq_one_letter_code
_entity_poly.pdbx_strand_id
1 'polypeptide(L)'
;MELYTRPGNLFVAQFIGSPAMNILPAKIEKAGNPTVVSHVGDRKATVPIATPASPHGAAVSFGVRPEDLAIATGADYLFEGKVDYIEQLGEVQLVYVDIGRADLPLVAKLPGNVEVKRGETLR
;
A
#
# COMPACT_ATOMS: atom_id res chain seq x y z
N MET A 1 -13.95 -5.71 -12.89
CA MET A 1 -13.06 -6.12 -13.99
C MET A 1 -11.98 -7.04 -13.41
N GLU A 2 -11.85 -8.27 -13.87
CA GLU A 2 -10.94 -9.29 -13.30
C GLU A 2 -9.46 -8.85 -13.32
N LEU A 3 -9.02 -8.17 -14.38
CA LEU A 3 -7.67 -7.63 -14.50
C LEU A 3 -7.32 -6.61 -13.40
N TYR A 4 -8.31 -5.89 -12.89
CA TYR A 4 -8.11 -4.90 -11.84
C TYR A 4 -8.04 -5.56 -10.46
N THR A 5 -8.96 -6.49 -10.17
CA THR A 5 -9.08 -7.15 -8.84
C THR A 5 -8.14 -8.33 -8.66
N ARG A 6 -7.74 -9.01 -9.74
CA ARG A 6 -6.85 -10.18 -9.77
C ARG A 6 -5.86 -10.07 -10.94
N PRO A 7 -4.93 -9.10 -10.90
CA PRO A 7 -3.94 -8.92 -11.97
C PRO A 7 -3.08 -10.19 -12.10
N GLY A 8 -2.91 -10.68 -13.33
CA GLY A 8 -2.12 -11.90 -13.58
C GLY A 8 -0.60 -11.73 -13.46
N ASN A 9 -0.11 -10.49 -13.37
CA ASN A 9 1.30 -10.18 -13.16
C ASN A 9 1.48 -8.72 -12.68
N LEU A 10 2.72 -8.39 -12.29
CA LEU A 10 3.09 -7.09 -11.75
C LEU A 10 2.92 -5.92 -12.76
N PHE A 11 3.07 -6.17 -14.05
CA PHE A 11 2.83 -5.15 -15.08
C PHE A 11 1.35 -4.75 -15.11
N VAL A 12 0.44 -5.74 -15.16
CA VAL A 12 -1.01 -5.48 -15.13
C VAL A 12 -1.43 -4.79 -13.84
N ALA A 13 -0.86 -5.20 -12.69
CA ALA A 13 -1.16 -4.61 -11.39
C ALA A 13 -0.84 -3.10 -11.35
N GLN A 14 0.29 -2.70 -11.94
CA GLN A 14 0.74 -1.29 -11.98
C GLN A 14 0.03 -0.47 -13.06
N PHE A 15 -0.38 -1.10 -14.16
CA PHE A 15 -0.91 -0.40 -15.32
C PHE A 15 -2.42 -0.17 -15.28
N ILE A 16 -3.20 -1.08 -14.68
CA ILE A 16 -4.65 -0.99 -14.64
C ILE A 16 -5.10 -0.32 -13.34
N GLY A 17 -5.70 0.88 -13.42
CA GLY A 17 -6.15 1.69 -12.28
C GLY A 17 -5.49 3.06 -12.27
N SER A 18 -6.22 4.10 -11.87
CA SER A 18 -5.69 5.46 -11.73
C SER A 18 -6.13 6.06 -10.39
N PRO A 19 -5.19 6.38 -9.48
CA PRO A 19 -3.74 6.24 -9.63
C PRO A 19 -3.25 4.78 -9.70
N ALA A 20 -1.99 4.59 -10.10
CA ALA A 20 -1.37 3.26 -10.16
C ALA A 20 -1.32 2.59 -8.78
N MET A 21 -1.26 1.25 -8.75
CA MET A 21 -1.11 0.50 -7.49
C MET A 21 0.21 0.88 -6.79
N ASN A 22 0.16 1.07 -5.48
CA ASN A 22 1.38 1.18 -4.67
C ASN A 22 2.08 -0.18 -4.64
N ILE A 23 3.30 -0.27 -5.15
CA ILE A 23 4.13 -1.48 -5.11
C ILE A 23 5.34 -1.25 -4.21
N LEU A 24 5.53 -2.16 -3.26
CA LEU A 24 6.62 -2.12 -2.29
C LEU A 24 7.41 -3.44 -2.30
N PRO A 25 8.75 -3.37 -2.13
CA PRO A 25 9.52 -4.55 -1.75
C PRO A 25 9.03 -5.10 -0.41
N ALA A 26 8.91 -6.41 -0.33
CA ALA A 26 8.52 -7.12 0.88
C ALA A 26 9.23 -8.48 0.96
N LYS A 27 9.15 -9.12 2.13
CA LYS A 27 9.71 -10.43 2.40
C LYS A 27 8.66 -11.31 3.05
N ILE A 28 8.58 -12.58 2.67
CA ILE A 28 7.64 -13.52 3.31
C ILE A 28 8.19 -13.90 4.70
N GLU A 29 7.44 -13.56 5.75
CA GLU A 29 7.74 -13.91 7.14
C GLU A 29 7.11 -15.25 7.53
N LYS A 30 5.92 -15.53 7.01
CA LYS A 30 5.23 -16.81 7.21
C LYS A 30 4.52 -17.19 5.94
N ALA A 31 4.85 -18.37 5.43
CA ALA A 31 4.19 -18.94 4.26
C ALA A 31 2.95 -19.77 4.66
N GLY A 32 2.09 -20.06 3.69
CA GLY A 32 0.84 -20.79 3.91
C GLY A 32 -0.39 -19.90 3.70
N ASN A 33 -1.49 -20.20 4.41
CA ASN A 33 -2.76 -19.48 4.28
C ASN A 33 -3.30 -19.08 5.68
N PRO A 34 -3.27 -17.79 6.06
CA PRO A 34 -2.80 -16.65 5.28
C PRO A 34 -1.27 -16.54 5.25
N THR A 35 -0.75 -15.81 4.26
CA THR A 35 0.66 -15.43 4.19
C THR A 35 0.89 -14.18 5.03
N VAL A 36 2.04 -14.10 5.71
CA VAL A 36 2.50 -12.88 6.38
C VAL A 36 3.74 -12.37 5.67
N VAL A 37 3.75 -11.08 5.35
CA VAL A 37 4.91 -10.40 4.76
C VAL A 37 5.40 -9.29 5.68
N SER A 38 6.70 -8.99 5.63
CA SER A 38 7.30 -7.77 6.17
C SER A 38 7.63 -6.81 5.03
N HIS A 39 7.44 -5.51 5.23
CA HIS A 39 7.76 -4.47 4.25
C HIS A 39 8.49 -3.30 4.93
N VAL A 40 8.38 -2.08 4.39
CA VAL A 40 9.02 -0.87 4.94
C VAL A 40 8.92 -0.79 6.47
N GLY A 41 10.05 -0.51 7.13
CA GLY A 41 10.15 -0.43 8.59
C GLY A 41 9.89 -1.77 9.32
N ASP A 42 10.08 -2.91 8.66
CA ASP A 42 9.78 -4.26 9.17
C ASP A 42 8.32 -4.47 9.61
N ARG A 43 7.41 -3.58 9.17
CA ARG A 43 5.98 -3.69 9.40
C ARG A 43 5.45 -4.96 8.75
N LYS A 44 4.60 -5.68 9.48
CA LYS A 44 4.01 -6.94 9.03
C LYS A 44 2.60 -6.73 8.52
N ALA A 45 2.28 -7.36 7.40
CA ALA A 45 0.94 -7.42 6.83
C ALA A 45 0.53 -8.88 6.66
N THR A 46 -0.69 -9.21 7.09
CA THR A 46 -1.31 -10.50 6.80
C THR A 46 -2.11 -10.37 5.51
N VAL A 47 -1.75 -11.14 4.49
CA VAL A 47 -2.45 -11.14 3.20
C VAL A 47 -3.23 -12.45 3.03
N PRO A 48 -4.50 -12.40 2.58
CA PRO A 48 -5.35 -13.57 2.40
C PRO A 48 -5.00 -14.33 1.10
N ILE A 49 -3.70 -14.52 0.86
CA ILE A 49 -3.14 -15.20 -0.31
C ILE A 49 -2.38 -16.42 0.21
N ALA A 50 -2.69 -17.59 -0.32
CA ALA A 50 -1.95 -18.80 -0.02
C ALA A 50 -0.61 -18.80 -0.75
N THR A 51 0.47 -19.06 -0.03
CA THR A 51 1.80 -19.31 -0.61
C THR A 51 2.24 -20.75 -0.32
N PRO A 52 3.11 -21.36 -1.15
CA PRO A 52 3.73 -22.66 -0.86
C PRO A 52 4.42 -22.65 0.51
N ALA A 53 4.79 -23.79 1.09
CA ALA A 53 5.41 -23.81 2.43
C ALA A 53 6.87 -23.31 2.48
N SER A 54 7.60 -23.36 1.36
CA SER A 54 9.03 -23.03 1.30
C SER A 54 9.45 -21.54 1.23
N PRO A 55 8.61 -20.54 0.90
CA PRO A 55 9.08 -19.21 0.55
C PRO A 55 9.38 -18.34 1.78
N HIS A 56 9.60 -18.90 2.98
CA HIS A 56 10.06 -18.11 4.11
C HIS A 56 11.36 -17.39 3.73
N GLY A 57 11.36 -16.07 3.91
CA GLY A 57 12.44 -15.19 3.56
C GLY A 57 12.57 -14.81 2.09
N ALA A 58 11.68 -15.30 1.21
CA ALA A 58 11.68 -14.92 -0.19
C ALA A 58 11.28 -13.45 -0.36
N ALA A 59 11.99 -12.75 -1.25
CA ALA A 59 11.64 -11.40 -1.67
C ALA A 59 10.40 -11.44 -2.59
N VAL A 60 9.45 -10.55 -2.34
CA VAL A 60 8.19 -10.44 -3.07
C VAL A 60 7.81 -8.97 -3.25
N SER A 61 6.87 -8.72 -4.17
CA SER A 61 6.22 -7.41 -4.31
C SER A 61 4.92 -7.38 -3.52
N PHE A 62 4.79 -6.44 -2.60
CA PHE A 62 3.56 -6.17 -1.87
C PHE A 62 2.82 -5.00 -2.53
N GLY A 63 1.56 -5.24 -2.93
CA GLY A 63 0.76 -4.29 -3.68
C GLY A 63 -0.51 -3.87 -2.93
N VAL A 64 -0.81 -2.57 -2.91
CA VAL A 64 -2.07 -2.03 -2.38
C VAL A 64 -2.59 -0.91 -3.28
N ARG A 65 -3.90 -0.90 -3.57
CA ARG A 65 -4.51 0.18 -4.36
C ARG A 65 -4.62 1.45 -3.53
N PRO A 66 -4.40 2.64 -4.11
CA PRO A 66 -4.60 3.91 -3.41
C PRO A 66 -5.98 4.04 -2.75
N GLU A 67 -7.03 3.56 -3.40
CA GLU A 67 -8.42 3.59 -2.93
C GLU A 67 -8.75 2.55 -1.85
N ASP A 68 -7.89 1.53 -1.67
CA ASP A 68 -8.04 0.53 -0.60
C ASP A 68 -7.33 0.97 0.69
N LEU A 69 -6.64 2.12 0.68
CA LEU A 69 -6.02 2.72 1.85
C LEU A 69 -6.99 3.63 2.60
N ALA A 70 -6.92 3.61 3.92
CA ALA A 70 -7.67 4.48 4.81
C ALA A 70 -6.78 4.93 5.97
N ILE A 71 -7.10 6.07 6.57
CA ILE A 71 -6.38 6.59 7.74
C ILE A 71 -6.65 5.69 8.94
N ALA A 72 -5.60 5.18 9.56
CA ALA A 72 -5.63 4.40 10.79
C ALA A 72 -5.45 5.29 12.03
N THR A 73 -6.24 5.05 13.06
CA THR A 73 -6.17 5.78 14.35
C THR A 73 -5.53 4.97 15.48
N GLY A 74 -5.16 3.71 15.21
CA GLY A 74 -4.61 2.76 16.18
C GLY A 74 -3.15 2.39 15.96
N ALA A 75 -2.66 1.42 16.73
CA ALA A 75 -1.33 0.81 16.54
C ALA A 75 -1.31 -0.19 15.37
N ASP A 76 -2.49 -0.70 14.99
CA ASP A 76 -2.67 -1.54 13.82
C ASP A 76 -2.83 -0.66 12.58
N TYR A 77 -1.70 -0.38 11.92
CA TYR A 77 -1.62 0.40 10.70
C TYR A 77 -0.66 -0.26 9.73
N LEU A 78 -0.87 -0.04 8.43
CA LEU A 78 -0.02 -0.64 7.41
C LEU A 78 1.23 0.19 7.19
N PHE A 79 1.09 1.51 7.06
CA PHE A 79 2.20 2.42 6.81
C PHE A 79 2.15 3.58 7.81
N GLU A 80 3.29 4.21 8.08
CA GLU A 80 3.34 5.51 8.75
C GLU A 80 4.27 6.39 7.93
N GLY A 81 3.89 7.65 7.76
CA GLY A 81 4.70 8.56 6.98
C GLY A 81 4.20 9.99 7.03
N LYS A 82 5.00 10.89 6.47
CA LYS A 82 4.70 12.32 6.44
C LYS A 82 4.02 12.69 5.12
N VAL A 83 2.99 13.52 5.18
CA VAL A 83 2.31 14.01 3.98
C VAL A 83 3.22 15.00 3.25
N ASP A 84 3.63 14.63 2.04
CA ASP A 84 4.52 15.43 1.21
C ASP A 84 3.75 16.37 0.29
N TYR A 85 2.68 15.86 -0.32
CA TYR A 85 1.87 16.56 -1.32
C TYR A 85 0.42 16.07 -1.30
N ILE A 86 -0.52 16.97 -1.66
CA ILE A 86 -1.95 16.69 -1.72
C ILE A 86 -2.48 17.26 -3.04
N GLU A 87 -3.14 16.42 -3.83
CA GLU A 87 -3.91 16.83 -5.01
C GLU A 87 -5.40 16.83 -4.69
N GLN A 88 -6.03 18.00 -4.77
CA GLN A 88 -7.46 18.15 -4.55
C GLN A 88 -8.21 17.97 -5.88
N LEU A 89 -9.05 16.93 -5.97
CA LEU A 89 -9.77 16.56 -7.19
C LEU A 89 -11.30 16.64 -7.03
N GLY A 90 -11.76 17.45 -6.06
CA GLY A 90 -13.19 17.63 -5.76
C GLY A 90 -13.69 16.58 -4.77
N GLU A 91 -14.35 15.54 -5.26
CA GLU A 91 -14.95 14.49 -4.40
C GLU A 91 -13.92 13.60 -3.71
N VAL A 92 -12.71 13.58 -4.25
CA VAL A 92 -11.57 12.82 -3.73
C VAL A 92 -10.33 13.70 -3.70
N GLN A 93 -9.36 13.28 -2.91
CA GLN A 93 -8.02 13.84 -2.89
C GLN A 93 -6.99 12.72 -2.98
N LEU A 94 -5.88 12.98 -3.65
CA LEU A 94 -4.72 12.10 -3.63
C LEU A 94 -3.72 12.64 -2.63
N VAL A 95 -3.37 11.81 -1.66
CA VAL A 95 -2.41 12.14 -0.60
C VAL A 95 -1.15 11.35 -0.84
N TYR A 96 -0.04 12.07 -1.06
CA TYR A 96 1.28 11.50 -1.26
C TYR A 96 2.02 11.53 0.08
N VAL A 97 2.40 10.35 0.57
CA VAL A 97 2.98 10.15 1.90
C VAL A 97 4.38 9.57 1.77
N ASP A 98 5.39 10.26 2.30
CA ASP A 98 6.73 9.72 2.46
C ASP A 98 6.76 8.74 3.64
N ILE A 99 6.95 7.47 3.31
CA ILE A 99 7.04 6.35 4.24
C ILE A 99 8.50 5.91 4.46
N GLY A 100 9.47 6.80 4.24
CA GLY A 100 10.90 6.51 4.28
C GLY A 100 11.42 5.94 2.96
N ARG A 101 10.80 6.31 1.83
CA ARG A 101 11.18 5.87 0.49
C ARG A 101 11.47 7.10 -0.38
N ALA A 102 12.76 7.42 -0.50
CA ALA A 102 13.25 8.69 -1.08
C ALA A 102 12.56 9.14 -2.38
N ASP A 103 12.23 8.23 -3.30
CA ASP A 103 11.74 8.58 -4.64
C ASP A 103 10.36 8.00 -5.00
N LEU A 104 9.69 7.30 -4.07
CA LEU A 104 8.42 6.62 -4.34
C LEU A 104 7.46 6.83 -3.17
N PRO A 105 6.75 7.97 -3.12
CA PRO A 105 5.74 8.20 -2.10
C PRO A 105 4.62 7.16 -2.21
N LEU A 106 4.04 6.81 -1.07
CA LEU A 106 2.79 6.07 -1.02
C LEU A 106 1.66 7.02 -1.44
N VAL A 107 0.79 6.58 -2.33
CA VAL A 107 -0.40 7.34 -2.75
C VAL A 107 -1.63 6.73 -2.08
N ALA A 108 -2.36 7.53 -1.31
CA ALA A 108 -3.69 7.18 -0.80
C ALA A 108 -4.74 8.04 -1.51
N LYS A 109 -5.87 7.44 -1.89
CA LYS A 109 -7.01 8.14 -2.46
C LYS A 109 -8.11 8.23 -1.40
N LEU A 110 -8.28 9.41 -0.83
CA LEU A 110 -9.22 9.66 0.26
C LEU A 110 -10.42 10.48 -0.23
N PRO A 111 -11.57 10.45 0.49
CA PRO A 111 -12.66 11.39 0.25
C PRO A 111 -12.18 12.84 0.39
N GLY A 112 -12.67 13.73 -0.47
CA GLY A 112 -12.24 15.14 -0.52
C GLY A 112 -12.64 15.97 0.70
N ASN A 113 -13.58 15.47 1.51
CA ASN A 113 -14.01 16.10 2.76
C ASN A 113 -13.20 15.69 4.00
N VAL A 114 -12.22 14.78 3.85
CA VAL A 114 -11.29 14.44 4.93
C VAL A 114 -10.24 15.55 5.05
N GLU A 115 -10.07 16.12 6.24
CA GLU A 115 -9.01 17.11 6.45
C GLU A 115 -7.66 16.41 6.61
N VAL A 116 -6.72 16.74 5.71
CA VAL A 116 -5.32 16.30 5.76
C VAL A 116 -4.43 17.51 5.48
N LYS A 117 -3.33 17.66 6.23
CA LYS A 117 -2.39 18.78 6.03
C LYS A 117 -1.03 18.30 5.56
N ARG A 118 -0.41 19.07 4.66
CA ARG A 118 0.99 18.86 4.30
C ARG A 118 1.87 18.91 5.56
N GLY A 119 2.76 17.96 5.69
CA GLY A 119 3.69 17.82 6.80
C GLY A 119 3.13 17.09 8.02
N GLU A 120 1.84 16.76 8.03
CA GLU A 120 1.22 15.89 9.03
C GLU A 120 1.75 14.45 8.91
N THR A 121 1.84 13.72 10.01
CA THR A 121 2.14 12.29 10.01
C THR A 121 0.83 11.51 9.98
N LEU A 122 0.67 10.66 8.96
CA LEU A 122 -0.48 9.77 8.82
C LEU A 122 -0.08 8.31 9.02
N ARG A 123 -1.09 7.51 9.35
CA ARG A 123 -1.04 6.05 9.49
C ARG A 123 -2.19 5.43 8.70
#